data_AF-A0A2M7KZA3-F1
#
_entry.id   AF-A0A2M7KZA3-F1
#
_cell.length_a   1.000
_cell.length_b   1.000
_cell.length_c   1.000
_cell.angle_alpha   90.00
_cell.angle_beta   90.00
_cell.angle_gamma   90.00
#
_symmetry.space_group_name_H-M   'P 1'
#
loop_
_entity.id
_entity.type
_entity.pdbx_description
1 polymer ?
#
loop_
_entity_poly.entity_id
_entity_poly.type
_entity_poly.pdbx_seq_one_letter_code
_entity_poly.pdbx_strand_id
1 'polypeptide(L)'
;MRWLGRLIGRERSPALRLVRLRTTRFRQLLRRYGRFLDLETDAADKQAGDYVLDRGYVATLVETVFDLAEAVVFDLNVLTAGRHEAAHGVVESLRKEVRRLVVASRPEPGAAPLALETAAVPPDTLAAALERTRVLHRGSGEVACRGVAAGPVFRAEAAPEVVACPPGSVLVVDALPPEERLLEAARHAVAILVEGSRLASDAGRLVREFRLPTLVGLRDAAARLTPGTVVTVDADENVVYEGRVHELLEYYRLHRLGQGEEPEYVALRQVRRAMFPLSSGDCPARLEDCTAVRELVYLAQELAGEALIDQLGERRELWANACAGPSGTRVLDLGEGLSRDEADAEDVALRSRPLRALLRGLNLSDSTAAAPLPDSVLAVVTEEHATVLLRGLAGCELIDSFVGASRDSNYLYCQFAPGGDLTEPPRLRGRFAGEVLTGLDFAVTHTPGALSGWLGGLPQAETEERLEIVAHLASALHAVDATGWHGFSPAEQVPRFMAQYT
;
A
#
# COMPACT_ATOMS: atom_id res chain seq x y z
N MET A 1 -43.77 6.44 -26.05
CA MET A 1 -42.97 7.62 -26.49
C MET A 1 -42.51 8.56 -25.35
N ARG A 2 -43.12 8.57 -24.16
CA ARG A 2 -42.66 9.39 -22.99
C ARG A 2 -41.39 8.88 -22.27
N TRP A 3 -40.87 7.69 -22.62
CA TRP A 3 -39.65 7.14 -21.99
C TRP A 3 -38.37 7.56 -22.71
N LEU A 4 -38.37 7.62 -24.05
CA LEU A 4 -37.21 8.03 -24.83
C LEU A 4 -36.80 9.47 -24.47
N GLY A 5 -37.78 10.36 -24.23
CA GLY A 5 -37.52 11.70 -23.72
C GLY A 5 -36.97 11.75 -22.28
N ARG A 6 -37.15 10.72 -21.45
CA ARG A 6 -36.58 10.64 -20.09
C ARG A 6 -35.17 10.04 -20.06
N LEU A 7 -34.86 9.09 -20.96
CA LEU A 7 -33.50 8.59 -21.20
C LEU A 7 -32.62 9.65 -21.87
N ILE A 8 -33.11 10.27 -22.95
CA ILE A 8 -32.42 11.36 -23.66
C ILE A 8 -32.40 12.66 -22.81
N GLY A 9 -33.39 12.85 -21.93
CA GLY A 9 -33.45 13.97 -20.99
C GLY A 9 -32.52 13.84 -19.78
N ARG A 10 -32.28 12.62 -19.28
CA ARG A 10 -31.33 12.36 -18.18
C ARG A 10 -29.88 12.65 -18.60
N GLU A 11 -29.46 12.27 -19.81
CA GLU A 11 -28.12 12.61 -20.33
C GLU A 11 -27.89 14.13 -20.51
N ARG A 12 -28.96 14.93 -20.58
CA ARG A 12 -28.89 16.37 -20.80
C ARG A 12 -28.75 17.21 -19.53
N SER A 13 -28.90 16.63 -18.33
CA SER A 13 -28.78 17.37 -17.08
C SER A 13 -27.31 17.81 -16.86
N PRO A 14 -27.03 19.12 -16.74
CA PRO A 14 -25.69 19.62 -16.42
C PRO A 14 -25.10 18.97 -15.15
N ALA A 15 -25.94 18.66 -14.16
CA ALA A 15 -25.55 17.98 -12.92
C ALA A 15 -25.00 16.56 -13.16
N LEU A 16 -25.67 15.76 -14.01
CA LEU A 16 -25.23 14.40 -14.33
C LEU A 16 -23.92 14.38 -15.12
N ARG A 17 -23.76 15.32 -16.07
CA ARG A 17 -22.49 15.51 -16.78
C ARG A 17 -21.36 15.88 -15.84
N LEU A 18 -21.63 16.74 -14.86
CA LEU A 18 -20.64 17.16 -13.86
C LEU A 18 -20.23 15.99 -12.97
N VAL A 19 -21.17 15.18 -12.48
CA VAL A 19 -20.85 13.97 -11.69
C VAL A 19 -20.02 12.99 -12.51
N ARG A 20 -20.43 12.70 -13.75
CA ARG A 20 -19.68 11.81 -14.65
C ARG A 20 -18.26 12.30 -14.91
N LEU A 21 -18.08 13.60 -15.15
CA LEU A 21 -16.75 14.18 -15.32
C LEU A 21 -15.89 13.96 -14.07
N ARG A 22 -16.44 14.24 -12.89
CA ARG A 22 -15.73 14.14 -11.62
C ARG A 22 -15.35 12.72 -11.25
N THR A 23 -16.28 11.77 -11.30
CA THR A 23 -15.96 10.36 -11.03
C THR A 23 -14.97 9.80 -12.06
N THR A 24 -15.07 10.23 -13.33
CA THR A 24 -14.07 9.87 -14.35
C THR A 24 -12.69 10.42 -14.03
N ARG A 25 -12.60 11.69 -13.59
CA ARG A 25 -11.34 12.34 -13.23
C ARG A 25 -10.71 11.75 -11.97
N PHE A 26 -11.51 11.49 -10.95
CA PHE A 26 -11.06 10.80 -9.74
C PHE A 26 -10.51 9.42 -10.06
N ARG A 27 -11.21 8.64 -10.90
CA ARG A 27 -10.69 7.33 -11.36
C ARG A 27 -9.38 7.45 -12.15
N GLN A 28 -9.21 8.48 -12.97
CA GLN A 28 -7.95 8.72 -13.68
C GLN A 28 -6.81 9.03 -12.71
N LEU A 29 -7.08 9.85 -11.69
CA LEU A 29 -6.15 10.14 -10.62
C LEU A 29 -5.75 8.87 -9.88
N LEU A 30 -6.71 8.03 -9.47
CA LEU A 30 -6.45 6.76 -8.78
C LEU A 30 -5.61 5.78 -9.63
N ARG A 31 -5.85 5.70 -10.95
CA ARG A 31 -5.00 4.88 -11.83
C ARG A 31 -3.56 5.39 -11.92
N ARG A 32 -3.36 6.71 -11.87
CA ARG A 32 -2.02 7.31 -11.83
C ARG A 32 -1.34 7.06 -10.49
N TYR A 33 -2.11 7.14 -9.41
CA TYR A 33 -1.68 6.79 -8.06
C TYR A 33 -1.23 5.32 -7.97
N GLY A 34 -2.01 4.37 -8.49
CA GLY A 34 -1.60 2.97 -8.55
C GLY A 34 -0.28 2.76 -9.31
N ARG A 35 -0.14 3.37 -10.50
CA ARG A 35 1.13 3.33 -11.25
C ARG A 35 2.31 3.95 -10.51
N PHE A 36 2.05 4.99 -9.72
CA PHE A 36 3.07 5.60 -8.88
C PHE A 36 3.56 4.62 -7.81
N LEU A 37 2.64 3.90 -7.14
CA LEU A 37 2.98 2.85 -6.17
C LEU A 37 3.74 1.67 -6.81
N ASP A 38 3.37 1.28 -8.03
CA ASP A 38 4.09 0.25 -8.79
C ASP A 38 5.55 0.67 -9.05
N LEU A 39 5.77 1.93 -9.45
CA LEU A 39 7.13 2.47 -9.67
C LEU A 39 7.92 2.62 -8.38
N GLU A 40 7.28 2.98 -7.28
CA GLU A 40 7.92 3.01 -5.96
C GLU A 40 8.42 1.62 -5.57
N THR A 41 7.61 0.59 -5.79
CA THR A 41 7.95 -0.82 -5.51
C THR A 41 9.04 -1.33 -6.46
N ASP A 42 8.93 -1.10 -7.77
CA ASP A 42 9.95 -1.49 -8.77
C ASP A 42 11.31 -0.82 -8.47
N ALA A 43 11.31 0.45 -8.07
CA ALA A 43 12.51 1.15 -7.64
C ALA A 43 13.07 0.62 -6.31
N ALA A 44 12.20 0.15 -5.40
CA ALA A 44 12.61 -0.54 -4.18
C ALA A 44 13.39 -1.81 -4.50
N ASP A 45 12.82 -2.65 -5.36
CA ASP A 45 13.33 -3.95 -5.78
C ASP A 45 14.65 -3.84 -6.52
N LYS A 46 14.77 -2.87 -7.43
CA LYS A 46 15.98 -2.67 -8.22
C LYS A 46 17.20 -2.20 -7.42
N GLN A 47 17.02 -1.58 -6.25
CA GLN A 47 18.15 -1.22 -5.38
C GLN A 47 18.64 -2.38 -4.51
N ALA A 48 17.93 -3.51 -4.45
CA ALA A 48 18.30 -4.64 -3.62
C ALA A 48 19.63 -5.31 -4.03
N GLY A 49 20.14 -5.01 -5.24
CA GLY A 49 21.46 -5.46 -5.72
C GLY A 49 21.42 -6.57 -6.77
N ASP A 50 20.22 -7.02 -7.14
CA ASP A 50 20.01 -8.22 -7.98
C ASP A 50 19.94 -7.93 -9.48
N TYR A 51 20.01 -6.65 -9.88
CA TYR A 51 19.75 -6.20 -11.24
C TYR A 51 20.96 -5.52 -11.84
N VAL A 52 21.24 -5.77 -13.11
CA VAL A 52 22.16 -4.90 -13.85
C VAL A 52 21.42 -3.60 -14.14
N LEU A 53 21.83 -2.51 -13.50
CA LEU A 53 21.19 -1.21 -13.63
C LEU A 53 21.83 -0.40 -14.76
N ASP A 54 21.02 0.01 -15.74
CA ASP A 54 21.40 1.04 -16.70
C ASP A 54 21.09 2.44 -16.14
N ARG A 55 21.92 3.43 -16.48
CA ARG A 55 21.66 4.85 -16.19
C ARG A 55 20.36 5.33 -16.82
N GLY A 56 20.00 4.79 -17.99
CA GLY A 56 18.73 5.08 -18.65
C GLY A 56 17.53 4.76 -17.76
N TYR A 57 17.62 3.73 -16.91
CA TYR A 57 16.56 3.40 -15.97
C TYR A 57 16.34 4.51 -14.93
N VAL A 58 17.40 4.99 -14.26
CA VAL A 58 17.27 6.02 -13.21
C VAL A 58 16.67 7.31 -13.77
N ALA A 59 17.14 7.75 -14.94
CA ALA A 59 16.57 8.93 -15.60
C ALA A 59 15.10 8.71 -15.99
N THR A 60 14.76 7.55 -16.57
CA THR A 60 13.38 7.23 -16.97
C THR A 60 12.45 7.16 -15.77
N LEU A 61 12.89 6.57 -14.65
CA LEU A 61 12.13 6.49 -13.40
C LEU A 61 11.79 7.90 -12.90
N VAL A 62 12.78 8.79 -12.81
CA VAL A 62 12.59 10.19 -12.38
C VAL A 62 11.55 10.88 -13.24
N GLU A 63 11.71 10.85 -14.57
CA GLU A 63 10.79 11.51 -15.48
C GLU A 63 9.37 10.95 -15.38
N THR A 64 9.24 9.62 -15.38
CA THR A 64 7.94 8.94 -15.33
C THR A 64 7.18 9.28 -14.04
N VAL A 65 7.87 9.28 -12.90
CA VAL A 65 7.25 9.61 -11.60
C VAL A 65 6.80 11.06 -11.55
N PHE A 66 7.62 12.00 -12.02
CA PHE A 66 7.21 13.41 -12.02
C PHE A 66 6.11 13.72 -13.04
N ASP A 67 6.08 13.04 -14.19
CA ASP A 67 4.98 13.16 -15.15
C ASP A 67 3.66 12.61 -14.56
N LEU A 68 3.72 11.51 -13.79
CA LEU A 68 2.57 11.01 -13.05
C LEU A 68 2.13 12.00 -11.97
N ALA A 69 3.05 12.57 -11.20
CA ALA A 69 2.74 13.54 -10.16
C ALA A 69 2.08 14.81 -10.74
N GLU A 70 2.62 15.33 -11.84
CA GLU A 70 2.04 16.46 -12.57
C GLU A 70 0.61 16.15 -13.03
N ALA A 71 0.39 14.94 -13.55
CA ALA A 71 -0.92 14.50 -13.99
C ALA A 71 -1.89 14.26 -12.82
N VAL A 72 -1.41 13.84 -11.65
CA VAL A 72 -2.23 13.74 -10.42
C VAL A 72 -2.66 15.13 -9.96
N VAL A 73 -1.74 16.09 -9.89
CA VAL A 73 -2.06 17.49 -9.53
C VAL A 73 -3.04 18.12 -10.52
N PHE A 74 -2.88 17.83 -11.81
CA PHE A 74 -3.84 18.27 -12.83
C PHE A 74 -5.25 17.75 -12.55
N ASP A 75 -5.43 16.45 -12.33
CA ASP A 75 -6.77 15.89 -12.04
C ASP A 75 -7.33 16.41 -10.72
N LEU A 76 -6.49 16.60 -9.69
CA LEU A 76 -6.89 17.22 -8.43
C LEU A 76 -7.45 18.64 -8.67
N ASN A 77 -6.76 19.46 -9.47
CA ASN A 77 -7.22 20.81 -9.79
C ASN A 77 -8.53 20.80 -10.60
N VAL A 78 -8.72 19.82 -11.50
CA VAL A 78 -10.00 19.63 -12.19
C VAL A 78 -11.13 19.29 -11.21
N LEU A 79 -10.86 18.43 -10.22
CA LEU A 79 -11.85 18.05 -9.20
C LEU A 79 -12.18 19.20 -8.25
N THR A 80 -11.18 20.02 -7.91
CA THR A 80 -11.30 21.08 -6.89
C THR A 80 -11.53 22.48 -7.47
N ALA A 81 -11.69 22.61 -8.78
CA ALA A 81 -11.84 23.89 -9.49
C ALA A 81 -10.64 24.84 -9.29
N GLY A 82 -9.43 24.31 -9.40
CA GLY A 82 -8.19 25.10 -9.42
C GLY A 82 -7.68 25.55 -8.03
N ARG A 83 -8.20 24.99 -6.94
CA ARG A 83 -7.80 25.41 -5.57
C ARG A 83 -6.34 25.10 -5.22
N HIS A 84 -5.68 24.24 -5.99
CA HIS A 84 -4.32 23.76 -5.73
C HIS A 84 -3.37 24.04 -6.90
N GLU A 85 -3.58 25.13 -7.65
CA GLU A 85 -2.71 25.50 -8.79
C GLU A 85 -1.24 25.67 -8.38
N ALA A 86 -0.98 26.13 -7.16
CA ALA A 86 0.38 26.29 -6.62
C ALA A 86 1.18 24.98 -6.57
N ALA A 87 0.51 23.83 -6.49
CA ALA A 87 1.16 22.52 -6.41
C ALA A 87 1.97 22.18 -7.68
N HIS A 88 1.62 22.73 -8.85
CA HIS A 88 2.43 22.59 -10.06
C HIS A 88 3.84 23.16 -9.87
N GLY A 89 3.96 24.29 -9.16
CA GLY A 89 5.25 24.89 -8.81
C GLY A 89 6.10 24.00 -7.89
N VAL A 90 5.44 23.25 -7.00
CA VAL A 90 6.09 22.29 -6.10
C VAL A 90 6.63 21.11 -6.90
N VAL A 91 5.82 20.50 -7.76
CA VAL A 91 6.24 19.40 -8.65
C VAL A 91 7.47 19.79 -9.46
N GLU A 92 7.45 20.96 -10.09
CA GLU A 92 8.58 21.44 -10.91
C GLU A 92 9.84 21.72 -10.07
N SER A 93 9.68 22.22 -8.84
CA SER A 93 10.81 22.45 -7.93
C SER A 93 11.45 21.15 -7.48
N LEU A 94 10.65 20.17 -7.07
CA LEU A 94 11.11 18.82 -6.71
C LEU A 94 11.77 18.11 -7.90
N ARG A 95 11.17 18.22 -9.09
CA ARG A 95 11.73 17.66 -10.33
C ARG A 95 13.13 18.20 -10.61
N LYS A 96 13.32 19.52 -10.48
CA LYS A 96 14.65 20.15 -10.67
C LYS A 96 15.67 19.64 -9.66
N GLU A 97 15.28 19.51 -8.40
CA GLU A 97 16.19 19.06 -7.34
C GLU A 97 16.62 17.61 -7.53
N VAL A 98 15.68 16.70 -7.81
CA VAL A 98 15.99 15.29 -8.06
C VAL A 98 16.83 15.12 -9.33
N ARG A 99 16.55 15.88 -10.40
CA ARG A 99 17.38 15.86 -11.62
C ARG A 99 18.83 16.26 -11.36
N ARG A 100 19.09 17.19 -10.43
CA ARG A 100 20.46 17.56 -10.04
C ARG A 100 21.19 16.38 -9.41
N LEU A 101 20.51 15.57 -8.60
CA LEU A 101 21.09 14.36 -8.01
C LEU A 101 21.54 13.39 -9.11
N VAL A 102 20.68 13.11 -10.10
CA VAL A 102 21.02 12.23 -11.24
C VAL A 102 22.27 12.73 -12.00
N VAL A 103 22.42 14.04 -12.16
CA VAL A 103 23.59 14.63 -12.83
C VAL A 103 24.84 14.58 -11.94
N ALA A 104 24.69 14.83 -10.64
CA ALA A 104 25.79 14.86 -9.67
C ALA A 104 26.34 13.46 -9.34
N SER A 105 25.54 12.40 -9.47
CA SER A 105 26.00 11.02 -9.28
C SER A 105 26.86 10.49 -10.45
N ARG A 106 27.21 11.33 -11.43
CA ARG A 106 28.13 10.95 -12.52
C ARG A 106 29.55 10.78 -11.96
N PRO A 107 30.22 9.64 -12.18
CA PRO A 107 31.61 9.48 -11.78
C PRO A 107 32.48 10.51 -12.52
N GLU A 108 33.38 11.17 -11.79
CA GLU A 108 34.47 11.96 -12.36
C GLU A 108 35.24 11.09 -13.37
N PRO A 109 35.51 11.56 -14.60
CA PRO A 109 36.30 10.81 -15.56
C PRO A 109 37.71 10.61 -15.01
N GLY A 110 38.02 9.37 -14.59
CA GLY A 110 39.36 8.97 -14.14
C GLY A 110 39.49 8.57 -12.65
N ALA A 111 38.40 8.52 -11.88
CA ALA A 111 38.45 7.98 -10.52
C ALA A 111 38.62 6.44 -10.57
N ALA A 112 39.87 5.98 -10.54
CA ALA A 112 40.17 4.56 -10.37
C ALA A 112 39.59 4.09 -9.02
N PRO A 113 38.96 2.89 -8.96
CA PRO A 113 38.58 2.32 -7.67
C PRO A 113 39.81 2.24 -6.79
N LEU A 114 39.71 2.73 -5.55
CA LEU A 114 40.71 2.46 -4.52
C LEU A 114 40.72 0.94 -4.31
N ALA A 115 41.64 0.25 -4.98
CA ALA A 115 41.88 -1.16 -4.78
C ALA A 115 42.39 -1.34 -3.36
N LEU A 116 41.48 -1.63 -2.44
CA LEU A 116 41.85 -2.17 -1.14
C LEU A 116 42.38 -3.57 -1.40
N GLU A 117 43.67 -3.80 -1.12
CA GLU A 117 44.25 -5.14 -1.05
C GLU A 117 43.58 -5.89 0.11
N THR A 118 42.46 -6.53 -0.18
CA THR A 118 41.77 -7.42 0.75
C THR A 118 42.16 -8.84 0.43
N ALA A 119 42.83 -9.51 1.38
CA ALA A 119 43.15 -10.93 1.26
C ALA A 119 41.83 -11.73 1.20
N ALA A 120 41.45 -12.17 0.01
CA ALA A 120 40.22 -12.93 -0.21
C ALA A 120 40.23 -14.23 0.61
N VAL A 121 39.10 -14.57 1.24
CA VAL A 121 38.91 -15.89 1.87
C VAL A 121 39.06 -16.97 0.79
N PRO A 122 39.99 -17.92 0.92
CA PRO A 122 40.16 -18.97 -0.08
C PRO A 122 38.89 -19.82 -0.22
N PRO A 123 38.44 -20.17 -1.45
CA PRO A 123 37.23 -20.96 -1.66
C PRO A 123 37.21 -22.28 -0.89
N ASP A 124 38.35 -22.97 -0.79
CA ASP A 124 38.48 -24.24 -0.05
C ASP A 124 38.25 -24.05 1.45
N THR A 125 38.70 -22.92 2.01
CA THR A 125 38.49 -22.57 3.43
C THR A 125 37.02 -22.31 3.70
N LEU A 126 36.35 -21.56 2.81
CA LEU A 126 34.92 -21.31 2.90
C LEU A 126 34.11 -22.61 2.78
N ALA A 127 34.42 -23.44 1.78
CA ALA A 127 33.73 -24.71 1.57
C ALA A 127 33.84 -25.62 2.80
N ALA A 128 35.05 -25.76 3.36
CA ALA A 128 35.27 -26.56 4.57
C ALA A 128 34.52 -26.03 5.80
N ALA A 129 34.37 -24.70 5.93
CA ALA A 129 33.59 -24.09 7.00
C ALA A 129 32.09 -24.36 6.84
N LEU A 130 31.57 -24.22 5.62
CA LEU A 130 30.16 -24.46 5.31
C LEU A 130 29.78 -25.94 5.48
N GLU A 131 30.66 -26.88 5.12
CA GLU A 131 30.44 -28.32 5.30
C GLU A 131 30.33 -28.73 6.78
N ARG A 132 31.04 -28.05 7.67
CA ARG A 132 31.06 -28.35 9.11
C ARG A 132 29.92 -27.70 9.87
N THR A 133 29.25 -26.74 9.25
CA THR A 133 28.20 -25.96 9.92
C THR A 133 26.84 -26.59 9.69
N ARG A 134 26.08 -26.80 10.77
CA ARG A 134 24.73 -27.37 10.67
C ARG A 134 23.79 -26.38 9.99
N VAL A 135 23.04 -26.88 9.02
CA VAL A 135 21.99 -26.13 8.32
C VAL A 135 20.67 -26.25 9.07
N LEU A 136 20.05 -25.12 9.39
CA LEU A 136 18.73 -25.04 10.04
C LEU A 136 17.61 -24.98 9.00
N HIS A 137 17.83 -24.21 7.92
CA HIS A 137 16.93 -24.07 6.77
C HIS A 137 17.72 -24.01 5.46
N ARG A 138 17.16 -24.55 4.38
CA ARG A 138 17.74 -24.49 3.02
C ARG A 138 16.64 -24.52 1.98
N GLY A 139 16.61 -23.52 1.08
CA GLY A 139 15.69 -23.46 -0.04
C GLY A 139 14.21 -23.45 0.37
N SER A 140 13.92 -23.12 1.62
CA SER A 140 12.56 -22.99 2.15
C SER A 140 12.23 -21.51 2.28
N GLY A 141 11.10 -21.09 1.71
CA GLY A 141 10.72 -19.68 1.68
C GLY A 141 11.27 -18.92 0.46
N GLU A 142 10.96 -17.64 0.41
CA GLU A 142 11.33 -16.69 -0.64
C GLU A 142 12.31 -15.64 -0.10
N VAL A 143 13.24 -15.21 -0.95
CA VAL A 143 14.21 -14.16 -0.62
C VAL A 143 13.56 -12.80 -0.85
N ALA A 144 13.25 -12.08 0.23
CA ALA A 144 12.73 -10.71 0.13
C ALA A 144 13.84 -9.69 -0.09
N CYS A 145 14.97 -9.83 0.61
CA CYS A 145 16.14 -8.99 0.44
C CYS A 145 17.41 -9.83 0.64
N ARG A 146 18.35 -9.67 -0.28
CA ARG A 146 19.63 -10.39 -0.32
C ARG A 146 20.66 -9.89 0.70
N GLY A 147 21.68 -10.71 0.90
CA GLY A 147 22.83 -10.44 1.75
C GLY A 147 23.03 -11.50 2.85
N VAL A 148 24.15 -11.34 3.57
CA VAL A 148 24.54 -12.26 4.64
C VAL A 148 24.79 -11.51 5.94
N ALA A 149 24.22 -12.02 7.04
CA ALA A 149 24.41 -11.47 8.37
C ALA A 149 24.34 -12.55 9.44
N ALA A 150 24.89 -12.25 10.63
CA ALA A 150 24.82 -13.18 11.77
C ALA A 150 24.62 -12.44 13.09
N GLY A 151 23.74 -12.99 13.93
CA GLY A 151 23.34 -12.41 15.21
C GLY A 151 22.53 -13.39 16.07
N PRO A 152 22.29 -13.06 17.34
CA PRO A 152 21.40 -13.82 18.20
C PRO A 152 19.95 -13.75 17.69
N VAL A 153 19.23 -14.86 17.77
CA VAL A 153 17.80 -14.93 17.42
C VAL A 153 16.99 -14.14 18.44
N PHE A 154 16.23 -13.16 17.97
CA PHE A 154 15.21 -12.46 18.76
C PHE A 154 13.85 -12.77 18.16
N ARG A 155 13.01 -13.50 18.89
CA ARG A 155 11.66 -13.85 18.46
C ARG A 155 10.66 -12.86 19.05
N ALA A 156 9.85 -12.26 18.18
CA ALA A 156 8.72 -11.43 18.57
C ALA A 156 7.43 -12.13 18.12
N GLU A 157 6.57 -12.49 19.09
CA GLU A 157 5.30 -13.18 18.82
C GLU A 157 4.21 -12.17 18.46
N ALA A 158 4.35 -10.93 18.94
CA ALA A 158 3.42 -9.85 18.66
C ALA A 158 4.13 -8.62 18.08
N ALA A 159 3.45 -7.90 17.17
CA ALA A 159 3.96 -6.68 16.56
C ALA A 159 4.52 -5.62 17.54
N PRO A 160 3.96 -5.39 18.75
CA PRO A 160 4.55 -4.47 19.72
C PRO A 160 5.95 -4.86 20.23
N GLU A 161 6.27 -6.16 20.28
CA GLU A 161 7.55 -6.66 20.80
C GLU A 161 8.70 -6.42 19.84
N VAL A 162 8.40 -6.22 18.55
CA VAL A 162 9.38 -6.00 17.50
C VAL A 162 10.26 -4.78 17.78
N VAL A 163 9.72 -3.76 18.44
CA VAL A 163 10.45 -2.54 18.85
C VAL A 163 11.50 -2.81 19.93
N ALA A 164 11.36 -3.90 20.70
CA ALA A 164 12.33 -4.29 21.73
C ALA A 164 13.52 -5.11 21.16
N CYS A 165 13.62 -5.25 19.84
CA CYS A 165 14.68 -6.00 19.18
C CYS A 165 16.07 -5.45 19.56
N PRO A 166 16.95 -6.23 20.22
CA PRO A 166 18.27 -5.77 20.59
C PRO A 166 19.16 -5.49 19.36
N PRO A 167 20.07 -4.50 19.43
CA PRO A 167 21.02 -4.24 18.35
C PRO A 167 21.85 -5.49 17.99
N GLY A 168 21.98 -5.78 16.70
CA GLY A 168 22.76 -6.92 16.22
C GLY A 168 21.98 -8.24 16.09
N SER A 169 20.68 -8.26 16.35
CA SER A 169 19.87 -9.50 16.41
C SER A 169 19.29 -9.92 15.06
N VAL A 170 19.02 -11.22 14.91
CA VAL A 170 18.21 -11.78 13.82
C VAL A 170 16.77 -11.81 14.30
N LEU A 171 15.92 -10.95 13.73
CA LEU A 171 14.51 -10.86 14.10
C LEU A 171 13.72 -12.01 13.47
N VAL A 172 12.97 -12.75 14.28
CA VAL A 172 12.06 -13.81 13.82
C VAL A 172 10.63 -13.43 14.19
N VAL A 173 9.76 -13.36 13.19
CA VAL A 173 8.35 -12.96 13.33
C VAL A 173 7.44 -13.86 12.50
N ASP A 174 6.19 -14.00 12.93
CA ASP A 174 5.19 -14.76 12.17
C ASP A 174 4.77 -13.99 10.90
N ALA A 175 4.61 -12.67 11.03
CA ALA A 175 4.34 -11.72 9.95
C ALA A 175 5.06 -10.40 10.21
N LEU A 176 5.41 -9.66 9.14
CA LEU A 176 6.03 -8.35 9.29
C LEU A 176 5.04 -7.35 9.92
N PRO A 177 5.48 -6.55 10.90
CA PRO A 177 4.62 -5.55 11.51
C PRO A 177 4.39 -4.35 10.56
N PRO A 178 3.46 -3.45 10.88
CA PRO A 178 3.30 -2.17 10.18
C PRO A 178 4.61 -1.37 10.06
N GLU A 179 4.67 -0.49 9.05
CA GLU A 179 5.86 0.27 8.66
C GLU A 179 6.57 0.95 9.82
N GLU A 180 5.86 1.61 10.74
CA GLU A 180 6.49 2.40 11.81
C GLU A 180 7.28 1.52 12.79
N ARG A 181 6.75 0.31 13.07
CA ARG A 181 7.40 -0.67 13.95
C ARG A 181 8.53 -1.39 13.25
N LEU A 182 8.31 -1.74 11.97
CA LEU A 182 9.35 -2.37 11.16
C LEU A 182 10.54 -1.43 10.99
N LEU A 183 10.30 -0.12 10.79
CA LEU A 183 11.31 0.92 10.69
C LEU A 183 12.20 0.95 11.95
N GLU A 184 11.60 0.89 13.14
CA GLU A 184 12.36 0.93 14.40
C GLU A 184 13.17 -0.36 14.63
N ALA A 185 12.60 -1.52 14.31
CA ALA A 185 13.31 -2.79 14.41
C ALA A 185 14.43 -2.91 13.37
N ALA A 186 14.22 -2.39 12.15
CA ALA A 186 15.20 -2.37 11.07
C ALA A 186 16.48 -1.57 11.42
N ARG A 187 16.40 -0.63 12.37
CA ARG A 187 17.58 0.08 12.90
C ARG A 187 18.50 -0.81 13.73
N HIS A 188 17.97 -1.90 14.29
CA HIS A 188 18.65 -2.73 15.27
C HIS A 188 18.92 -4.15 14.75
N ALA A 189 18.02 -4.71 13.96
CA ALA A 189 18.14 -6.04 13.40
C ALA A 189 19.26 -6.10 12.33
N VAL A 190 19.89 -7.26 12.19
CA VAL A 190 20.88 -7.54 11.13
C VAL A 190 20.35 -8.48 10.05
N ALA A 191 19.24 -9.17 10.32
CA ALA A 191 18.47 -9.97 9.37
C ALA A 191 17.04 -10.17 9.90
N ILE A 192 16.10 -10.47 9.01
CA ILE A 192 14.70 -10.74 9.35
C ILE A 192 14.26 -12.08 8.74
N LEU A 193 13.64 -12.94 9.56
CA LEU A 193 13.10 -14.23 9.13
C LEU A 193 11.60 -14.22 9.43
N VAL A 194 10.79 -14.45 8.41
CA VAL A 194 9.33 -14.40 8.49
C VAL A 194 8.75 -15.77 8.20
N GLU A 195 7.90 -16.31 9.09
CA GLU A 195 7.27 -17.61 8.86
C GLU A 195 6.20 -17.55 7.77
N GLY A 196 5.38 -16.49 7.78
CA GLY A 196 4.36 -16.23 6.78
C GLY A 196 4.96 -16.00 5.39
N SER A 197 4.29 -16.52 4.36
CA SER A 197 4.74 -16.44 2.97
C SER A 197 4.34 -15.15 2.25
N ARG A 198 3.80 -14.15 2.95
CA ARG A 198 3.29 -12.91 2.36
C ARG A 198 4.17 -11.74 2.76
N LEU A 199 4.68 -11.03 1.75
CA LEU A 199 5.41 -9.78 1.91
C LEU A 199 4.51 -8.65 1.42
N ALA A 200 3.95 -7.88 2.35
CA ALA A 200 3.25 -6.64 1.98
C ALA A 200 4.22 -5.69 1.26
N SER A 201 3.73 -4.96 0.25
CA SER A 201 4.56 -4.08 -0.60
C SER A 201 5.38 -3.07 0.20
N ASP A 202 4.75 -2.41 1.19
CA ASP A 202 5.42 -1.42 2.05
C ASP A 202 6.50 -2.06 2.95
N ALA A 203 6.25 -3.26 3.46
CA ALA A 203 7.22 -3.99 4.28
C ALA A 203 8.42 -4.46 3.45
N GLY A 204 8.18 -4.93 2.23
CA GLY A 204 9.21 -5.26 1.24
C GLY A 204 10.08 -4.04 0.88
N ARG A 205 9.46 -2.87 0.67
CA ARG A 205 10.18 -1.61 0.45
C ARG A 205 11.15 -1.30 1.59
N LEU A 206 10.69 -1.42 2.84
CA LEU A 206 11.50 -1.10 4.02
C LEU A 206 12.73 -2.01 4.14
N VAL A 207 12.54 -3.34 4.11
CA VAL A 207 13.68 -4.27 4.27
C VAL A 207 14.74 -4.08 3.17
N ARG A 208 14.31 -3.71 1.96
CA ARG A 208 15.20 -3.41 0.82
C ARG A 208 15.90 -2.05 0.93
N GLU A 209 15.27 -1.04 1.52
CA GLU A 209 15.94 0.25 1.79
C GLU A 209 17.04 0.12 2.85
N PHE A 210 16.82 -0.69 3.89
CA PHE A 210 17.85 -0.97 4.90
C PHE A 210 18.88 -2.02 4.45
N ARG A 211 18.65 -2.68 3.31
CA ARG A 211 19.45 -3.82 2.83
C ARG A 211 19.61 -4.91 3.91
N LEU A 212 18.51 -5.21 4.59
CA LEU A 212 18.45 -6.23 5.63
C LEU A 212 18.20 -7.58 4.98
N PRO A 213 19.13 -8.55 5.09
CA PRO A 213 18.90 -9.92 4.66
C PRO A 213 17.57 -10.44 5.21
N THR A 214 16.63 -10.74 4.32
CA THR A 214 15.25 -11.07 4.71
C THR A 214 14.75 -12.27 3.92
N LEU A 215 14.31 -13.30 4.66
CA LEU A 215 13.68 -14.50 4.13
C LEU A 215 12.24 -14.58 4.64
N VAL A 216 11.29 -14.83 3.74
CA VAL A 216 9.86 -14.96 4.06
C VAL A 216 9.35 -16.35 3.72
N GLY A 217 8.25 -16.79 4.34
CA GLY A 217 7.72 -18.14 4.10
C GLY A 217 8.56 -19.26 4.73
N LEU A 218 9.38 -18.95 5.74
CA LEU A 218 10.16 -19.93 6.49
C LEU A 218 9.25 -20.68 7.47
N ARG A 219 8.47 -21.63 6.96
CA ARG A 219 7.62 -22.48 7.80
C ARG A 219 8.47 -23.18 8.88
N ASP A 220 7.97 -23.22 10.11
CA ASP A 220 8.62 -23.81 11.28
C ASP A 220 9.91 -23.08 11.74
N ALA A 221 10.15 -21.83 11.32
CA ALA A 221 11.32 -21.07 11.77
C ALA A 221 11.39 -20.97 13.30
N ALA A 222 10.27 -20.66 13.94
CA ALA A 222 10.12 -20.57 15.39
C ALA A 222 10.43 -21.88 16.11
N ALA A 223 10.11 -23.03 15.49
CA ALA A 223 10.40 -24.34 16.07
C ALA A 223 11.88 -24.72 15.97
N ARG A 224 12.59 -24.20 14.95
CA ARG A 224 13.99 -24.55 14.65
C ARG A 224 15.00 -23.52 15.17
N LEU A 225 14.57 -22.28 15.40
CA LEU A 225 15.41 -21.17 15.84
C LEU A 225 15.15 -20.87 17.31
N THR A 226 16.09 -21.31 18.16
CA THR A 226 16.01 -21.05 19.61
C THR A 226 16.35 -19.60 19.93
N PRO A 227 15.50 -18.84 20.67
CA PRO A 227 15.82 -17.48 21.07
C PRO A 227 17.17 -17.36 21.79
N GLY A 228 17.93 -16.33 21.46
CA GLY A 228 19.26 -16.04 22.01
C GLY A 228 20.42 -16.81 21.37
N THR A 229 20.17 -17.86 20.58
CA THR A 229 21.26 -18.56 19.89
C THR A 229 21.72 -17.77 18.67
N VAL A 230 23.01 -17.82 18.39
CA VAL A 230 23.57 -17.14 17.21
C VAL A 230 23.30 -17.97 15.98
N VAL A 231 22.80 -17.33 14.92
CA VAL A 231 22.62 -17.94 13.60
C VAL A 231 23.25 -17.05 12.54
N THR A 232 23.59 -17.66 11.40
CA THR A 232 24.02 -16.95 10.19
C THR A 232 22.95 -17.11 9.12
N VAL A 233 22.40 -15.98 8.68
CA VAL A 233 21.42 -15.92 7.59
C VAL A 233 22.17 -15.61 6.31
N ASP A 234 22.15 -16.54 5.37
CA ASP A 234 22.60 -16.36 4.00
C ASP A 234 21.37 -16.23 3.10
N ALA A 235 20.91 -15.00 2.90
CA ALA A 235 19.76 -14.75 2.03
C ALA A 235 20.12 -14.83 0.54
N ASP A 236 21.40 -14.84 0.19
CA ASP A 236 21.85 -14.97 -1.21
C ASP A 236 21.64 -16.40 -1.71
N GLU A 237 22.00 -17.39 -0.87
CA GLU A 237 21.82 -18.82 -1.15
C GLU A 237 20.54 -19.40 -0.52
N ASN A 238 19.74 -18.58 0.16
CA ASN A 238 18.52 -18.99 0.89
C ASN A 238 18.80 -20.13 1.89
N VAL A 239 19.78 -19.90 2.77
CA VAL A 239 20.21 -20.85 3.81
C VAL A 239 20.33 -20.15 5.17
N VAL A 240 19.89 -20.82 6.23
CA VAL A 240 20.15 -20.39 7.62
C VAL A 240 21.02 -21.44 8.29
N TYR A 241 22.16 -21.01 8.83
CA TYR A 241 23.15 -21.85 9.50
C TYR A 241 23.09 -21.67 11.01
N GLU A 242 23.37 -22.74 11.75
CA GLU A 242 23.59 -22.69 13.20
C GLU A 242 24.96 -22.07 13.50
N GLY A 243 25.00 -21.11 14.43
CA GLY A 243 26.23 -20.43 14.82
C GLY A 243 26.64 -19.31 13.86
N ARG A 244 27.82 -18.72 14.14
CA ARG A 244 28.41 -17.65 13.34
C ARG A 244 29.44 -18.24 12.37
N VAL A 245 29.15 -18.18 11.06
CA VAL A 245 30.09 -18.63 10.01
C VAL A 245 31.01 -17.46 9.65
N HIS A 246 32.20 -17.41 10.23
CA HIS A 246 33.10 -16.26 10.09
C HIS A 246 33.59 -16.10 8.65
N GLU A 247 33.96 -17.22 8.01
CA GLU A 247 34.49 -17.31 6.66
C GLU A 247 33.48 -16.78 5.64
N LEU A 248 32.19 -17.09 5.81
CA LEU A 248 31.12 -16.61 4.93
C LEU A 248 30.92 -15.09 5.08
N LEU A 249 30.86 -14.61 6.32
CA LEU A 249 30.71 -13.17 6.61
C LEU A 249 31.91 -12.37 6.07
N GLU A 250 33.12 -12.90 6.21
CA GLU A 250 34.33 -12.27 5.71
C GLU A 250 34.40 -12.33 4.18
N TYR A 251 34.04 -13.46 3.56
CA TYR A 251 33.94 -13.61 2.11
C TYR A 251 33.02 -12.54 1.49
N TYR A 252 31.80 -12.37 2.03
CA TYR A 252 30.86 -11.36 1.55
C TYR A 252 31.26 -9.93 1.90
N ARG A 253 31.89 -9.70 3.05
CA ARG A 253 32.43 -8.38 3.42
C ARG A 253 33.52 -7.94 2.46
N LEU A 254 34.45 -8.82 2.12
CA LEU A 254 35.55 -8.52 1.19
C LEU A 254 35.06 -8.37 -0.25
N HIS A 255 34.08 -9.19 -0.67
CA HIS A 255 33.42 -9.00 -1.97
C HIS A 255 32.73 -7.64 -2.06
N ARG A 256 31.98 -7.22 -1.03
CA ARG A 256 31.37 -5.87 -0.98
C ARG A 256 32.39 -4.75 -0.98
N LEU A 257 33.50 -4.89 -0.24
CA LEU A 257 34.55 -3.86 -0.16
C LEU A 257 35.39 -3.76 -1.45
N GLY A 258 35.59 -4.88 -2.16
CA GLY A 258 36.41 -4.95 -3.37
C GLY A 258 35.70 -4.49 -4.66
N GLN A 259 34.36 -4.48 -4.69
CA GLN A 259 33.58 -4.13 -5.88
C GLN A 259 33.23 -2.63 -5.98
N GLY A 260 33.35 -1.86 -4.89
CA GLY A 260 32.71 -0.54 -4.82
C GLY A 260 31.19 -0.64 -5.03
N GLU A 261 30.43 0.44 -4.80
CA GLU A 261 29.07 0.48 -5.33
C GLU A 261 29.11 1.03 -6.74
N GLU A 262 28.45 0.36 -7.69
CA GLU A 262 28.31 0.90 -9.04
C GLU A 262 27.66 2.30 -8.96
N PRO A 263 28.16 3.30 -9.70
CA PRO A 263 27.63 4.66 -9.68
C PRO A 263 26.10 4.74 -9.90
N GLU A 264 25.56 3.82 -10.69
CA GLU A 264 24.14 3.68 -11.01
C GLU A 264 23.31 3.32 -9.78
N TYR A 265 23.82 2.40 -8.95
CA TYR A 265 23.20 2.04 -7.67
C TYR A 265 23.27 3.17 -6.65
N VAL A 266 24.37 3.92 -6.63
CA VAL A 266 24.50 5.13 -5.79
C VAL A 266 23.49 6.19 -6.22
N ALA A 267 23.36 6.43 -7.54
CA ALA A 267 22.40 7.37 -8.11
C ALA A 267 20.95 6.97 -7.78
N LEU A 268 20.58 5.70 -8.01
CA LEU A 268 19.24 5.21 -7.69
C LEU A 268 18.91 5.41 -6.21
N ARG A 269 19.85 5.12 -5.31
CA ARG A 269 19.65 5.33 -3.86
C ARG A 269 19.45 6.80 -3.51
N GLN A 270 20.26 7.69 -4.05
CA GLN A 270 20.14 9.13 -3.80
C GLN A 270 18.79 9.66 -4.30
N VAL A 271 18.42 9.28 -5.52
CA VAL A 271 17.14 9.64 -6.15
C VAL A 271 15.96 9.10 -5.36
N ARG A 272 15.98 7.82 -4.98
CA ARG A 272 14.89 7.19 -4.24
C ARG A 272 14.69 7.83 -2.88
N ARG A 273 15.77 8.12 -2.15
CA ARG A 273 15.69 8.83 -0.86
C ARG A 273 15.06 10.21 -0.98
N ALA A 274 15.26 10.90 -2.10
CA ALA A 274 14.67 12.21 -2.35
C ALA A 274 13.21 12.11 -2.82
N MET A 275 12.84 11.10 -3.61
CA MET A 275 11.50 10.95 -4.17
C MET A 275 10.51 10.24 -3.24
N PHE A 276 10.98 9.20 -2.55
CA PHE A 276 10.23 8.26 -1.72
C PHE A 276 10.93 8.09 -0.36
N PRO A 277 11.08 9.14 0.46
CA PRO A 277 11.81 9.07 1.74
C PRO A 277 11.22 7.99 2.66
N LEU A 278 11.94 7.32 3.55
CA LEU A 278 11.24 6.51 4.56
C LEU A 278 10.61 7.47 5.58
N SER A 279 9.30 7.71 5.49
CA SER A 279 8.61 8.58 6.47
C SER A 279 7.97 7.71 7.53
N SER A 280 8.04 8.17 8.79
CA SER A 280 7.35 7.59 9.93
C SER A 280 5.86 7.98 10.02
N GLY A 281 5.27 8.50 8.93
CA GLY A 281 3.83 8.76 8.83
C GLY A 281 3.39 10.22 8.77
N ASP A 282 4.31 11.19 8.79
CA ASP A 282 3.94 12.62 8.73
C ASP A 282 4.01 13.16 7.30
N CYS A 283 2.91 13.05 6.57
CA CYS A 283 2.69 13.84 5.35
C CYS A 283 2.34 15.29 5.76
N PRO A 284 2.85 16.33 5.07
CA PRO A 284 2.52 17.71 5.41
C PRO A 284 1.03 18.01 5.27
N ALA A 285 0.53 18.99 6.00
CA ALA A 285 -0.88 19.39 5.93
C ALA A 285 -1.23 20.15 4.63
N ARG A 286 -0.23 20.58 3.86
CA ARG A 286 -0.41 21.38 2.65
C ARG A 286 0.51 20.90 1.54
N LEU A 287 0.02 20.93 0.30
CA LEU A 287 0.80 20.55 -0.88
C LEU A 287 2.03 21.44 -1.07
N GLU A 288 1.96 22.70 -0.64
CA GLU A 288 3.08 23.64 -0.74
C GLU A 288 4.26 23.31 0.18
N ASP A 289 4.01 22.51 1.22
CA ASP A 289 5.01 22.14 2.22
C ASP A 289 5.64 20.76 1.93
N CYS A 290 5.24 20.10 0.82
CA CYS A 290 5.81 18.81 0.42
C CYS A 290 7.29 18.93 0.01
N THR A 291 8.10 18.05 0.58
CA THR A 291 9.54 17.98 0.33
C THR A 291 9.93 16.80 -0.56
N ALA A 292 9.01 15.85 -0.75
CA ALA A 292 9.15 14.71 -1.64
C ALA A 292 7.93 14.51 -2.53
N VAL A 293 8.13 13.93 -3.72
CA VAL A 293 7.04 13.69 -4.69
C VAL A 293 6.00 12.71 -4.13
N ARG A 294 6.42 11.73 -3.31
CA ARG A 294 5.48 10.82 -2.64
C ARG A 294 4.52 11.53 -1.73
N GLU A 295 5.01 12.44 -0.88
CA GLU A 295 4.17 13.23 0.04
C GLU A 295 3.12 14.01 -0.75
N LEU A 296 3.54 14.64 -1.86
CA LEU A 296 2.66 15.40 -2.73
C LEU A 296 1.58 14.53 -3.37
N VAL A 297 1.95 13.36 -3.89
CA VAL A 297 1.00 12.42 -4.52
C VAL A 297 0.01 11.86 -3.48
N TYR A 298 0.49 11.52 -2.29
CA TYR A 298 -0.33 10.97 -1.20
C TYR A 298 -1.33 12.00 -0.67
N LEU A 299 -0.89 13.25 -0.47
CA LEU A 299 -1.79 14.33 -0.07
C LEU A 299 -2.76 14.70 -1.20
N ALA A 300 -2.31 14.71 -2.45
CA ALA A 300 -3.16 15.05 -3.59
C ALA A 300 -4.29 14.04 -3.79
N GLN A 301 -4.05 12.75 -3.56
CA GLN A 301 -5.14 11.75 -3.66
C GLN A 301 -6.15 11.92 -2.52
N GLU A 302 -5.70 12.19 -1.29
CA GLU A 302 -6.58 12.45 -0.16
C GLU A 302 -7.51 13.64 -0.44
N LEU A 303 -6.93 14.78 -0.82
CA LEU A 303 -7.67 16.00 -1.13
C LEU A 303 -8.65 15.80 -2.29
N ALA A 304 -8.32 14.92 -3.23
CA ALA A 304 -9.24 14.55 -4.31
C ALA A 304 -10.42 13.71 -3.80
N GLY A 305 -10.17 12.79 -2.86
CA GLY A 305 -11.19 12.00 -2.17
C GLY A 305 -12.13 12.88 -1.34
N GLU A 306 -11.57 13.76 -0.51
CA GLU A 306 -12.32 14.77 0.27
C GLU A 306 -13.19 15.63 -0.64
N ALA A 307 -12.62 16.17 -1.72
CA ALA A 307 -13.37 16.95 -2.69
C ALA A 307 -14.53 16.15 -3.32
N LEU A 308 -14.35 14.85 -3.57
CA LEU A 308 -15.42 14.01 -4.11
C LEU A 308 -16.51 13.74 -3.08
N ILE A 309 -16.12 13.48 -1.82
CA ILE A 309 -17.03 13.30 -0.67
C ILE A 309 -17.92 14.52 -0.51
N ASP A 310 -17.36 15.72 -0.41
CA ASP A 310 -18.11 16.99 -0.28
C ASP A 310 -19.10 17.17 -1.44
N GLN A 311 -18.60 16.96 -2.66
CA GLN A 311 -19.34 17.27 -3.86
C GLN A 311 -20.54 16.35 -4.07
N LEU A 312 -20.40 15.08 -3.72
CA LEU A 312 -21.46 14.08 -3.81
C LEU A 312 -22.33 14.05 -2.54
N GLY A 313 -21.79 14.28 -1.35
CA GLY A 313 -22.50 14.18 -0.08
C GLY A 313 -23.49 15.30 0.19
N GLU A 314 -23.15 16.55 -0.14
CA GLU A 314 -23.95 17.72 0.29
C GLU A 314 -24.99 18.18 -0.74
N ARG A 315 -24.78 17.88 -2.03
CA ARG A 315 -25.62 18.43 -3.10
C ARG A 315 -26.83 17.56 -3.41
N ARG A 316 -27.92 17.77 -2.65
CA ARG A 316 -29.22 17.09 -2.85
C ARG A 316 -29.72 17.10 -4.30
N GLU A 317 -29.43 18.16 -5.05
CA GLU A 317 -29.82 18.34 -6.46
C GLU A 317 -29.19 17.29 -7.40
N LEU A 318 -27.96 16.83 -7.12
CA LEU A 318 -27.28 15.80 -7.91
C LEU A 318 -28.05 14.48 -7.87
N TRP A 319 -28.67 14.20 -6.72
CA TRP A 319 -29.40 12.97 -6.45
C TRP A 319 -30.88 13.05 -6.83
N ALA A 320 -31.34 14.13 -7.45
CA ALA A 320 -32.70 14.24 -7.97
C ALA A 320 -33.01 13.18 -9.03
N ASN A 321 -31.97 12.68 -9.72
CA ASN A 321 -32.09 11.64 -10.74
C ASN A 321 -31.76 10.23 -10.23
N ALA A 322 -31.40 10.07 -8.95
CA ALA A 322 -31.03 8.78 -8.39
C ALA A 322 -32.22 7.82 -8.31
N CYS A 323 -31.95 6.53 -8.43
CA CYS A 323 -32.92 5.47 -8.19
C CYS A 323 -32.72 4.94 -6.75
N ALA A 324 -33.80 4.47 -6.13
CA ALA A 324 -33.67 3.62 -4.95
C ALA A 324 -33.11 2.28 -5.40
N GLY A 325 -32.02 1.85 -4.76
CA GLY A 325 -31.48 0.50 -4.87
C GLY A 325 -31.83 -0.34 -3.65
N PRO A 326 -31.30 -1.57 -3.55
CA PRO A 326 -31.49 -2.44 -2.41
C PRO A 326 -31.18 -1.73 -1.09
N SER A 327 -31.96 -2.02 -0.05
CA SER A 327 -31.75 -1.58 1.34
C SER A 327 -31.56 -0.06 1.51
N GLY A 328 -32.32 0.73 0.76
CA GLY A 328 -32.35 2.19 0.89
C GLY A 328 -31.16 2.91 0.26
N THR A 329 -30.31 2.20 -0.49
CA THR A 329 -29.20 2.79 -1.24
C THR A 329 -29.73 3.78 -2.30
N ARG A 330 -29.07 4.93 -2.46
CA ARG A 330 -29.37 5.87 -3.55
C ARG A 330 -28.34 5.68 -4.64
N VAL A 331 -28.81 5.27 -5.81
CA VAL A 331 -27.94 4.87 -6.92
C VAL A 331 -28.08 5.83 -8.09
N LEU A 332 -26.96 6.42 -8.51
CA LEU A 332 -26.82 7.17 -9.74
C LEU A 332 -26.16 6.28 -10.80
N ASP A 333 -26.98 5.76 -11.72
CA ASP A 333 -26.48 4.91 -12.81
C ASP A 333 -25.96 5.77 -13.97
N LEU A 334 -24.66 5.61 -14.28
CA LEU A 334 -23.94 6.27 -15.36
C LEU A 334 -23.63 5.34 -16.55
N GLY A 335 -23.99 4.06 -16.48
CA GLY A 335 -23.63 3.09 -17.52
C GLY A 335 -23.95 1.65 -17.14
N GLU A 336 -25.23 1.28 -17.21
CA GLU A 336 -25.73 -0.10 -17.06
C GLU A 336 -25.50 -0.74 -15.68
N GLY A 337 -25.33 0.09 -14.64
CA GLY A 337 -25.22 -0.40 -13.26
C GLY A 337 -26.52 -0.98 -12.70
N LEU A 338 -27.67 -0.68 -13.34
CA LEU A 338 -28.99 -1.18 -12.98
C LEU A 338 -29.70 -1.81 -14.20
N SER A 339 -30.47 -2.88 -13.97
CA SER A 339 -31.52 -3.35 -14.88
C SER A 339 -32.88 -2.94 -14.38
N ARG A 340 -33.79 -2.64 -15.31
CA ARG A 340 -35.23 -2.55 -15.03
C ARG A 340 -35.92 -3.67 -15.77
N ASP A 341 -36.83 -4.37 -15.10
CA ASP A 341 -37.71 -5.30 -15.78
C ASP A 341 -38.74 -4.52 -16.62
N GLU A 342 -39.07 -5.02 -17.82
CA GLU A 342 -40.01 -4.32 -18.72
C GLU A 342 -41.47 -4.41 -18.21
N ALA A 343 -41.76 -5.39 -17.35
CA ALA A 343 -43.08 -5.67 -16.81
C ALA A 343 -43.44 -4.83 -15.57
N ASP A 344 -42.46 -4.54 -14.69
CA ASP A 344 -42.66 -3.77 -13.46
C ASP A 344 -41.53 -2.75 -13.27
N ALA A 345 -41.85 -1.47 -13.49
CA ALA A 345 -40.89 -0.37 -13.43
C ALA A 345 -40.35 -0.07 -12.01
N GLU A 346 -40.89 -0.74 -10.99
CA GLU A 346 -40.47 -0.63 -9.59
C GLU A 346 -39.40 -1.66 -9.19
N ASP A 347 -39.24 -2.76 -9.92
CA ASP A 347 -38.22 -3.77 -9.61
C ASP A 347 -36.91 -3.47 -10.37
N VAL A 348 -35.93 -2.93 -9.65
CA VAL A 348 -34.64 -2.50 -10.19
C VAL A 348 -33.54 -3.45 -9.71
N ALA A 349 -33.18 -4.40 -10.56
CA ALA A 349 -32.11 -5.35 -10.27
C ALA A 349 -30.73 -4.69 -10.40
N LEU A 350 -29.90 -4.79 -9.36
CA LEU A 350 -28.55 -4.25 -9.35
C LEU A 350 -27.60 -5.10 -10.22
N ARG A 351 -26.97 -4.50 -11.24
CA ARG A 351 -25.99 -5.16 -12.12
C ARG A 351 -24.54 -4.86 -11.75
N SER A 352 -24.29 -3.70 -11.15
CA SER A 352 -22.94 -3.27 -10.78
C SER A 352 -22.25 -4.31 -9.88
N ARG A 353 -21.24 -4.99 -10.43
CA ARG A 353 -20.46 -6.02 -9.72
C ARG A 353 -19.84 -5.47 -8.43
N PRO A 354 -19.13 -4.31 -8.44
CA PRO A 354 -18.56 -3.79 -7.20
C PRO A 354 -19.62 -3.40 -6.18
N LEU A 355 -20.73 -2.75 -6.59
CA LEU A 355 -21.77 -2.38 -5.61
C LEU A 355 -22.44 -3.63 -5.00
N ARG A 356 -22.65 -4.70 -5.78
CA ARG A 356 -23.20 -5.96 -5.24
C ARG A 356 -22.29 -6.61 -4.20
N ALA A 357 -20.99 -6.69 -4.48
CA ALA A 357 -20.02 -7.20 -3.51
C ALA A 357 -20.01 -6.34 -2.24
N LEU A 358 -19.98 -5.02 -2.37
CA LEU A 358 -20.03 -4.12 -1.22
C LEU A 358 -21.30 -4.33 -0.36
N LEU A 359 -22.48 -4.40 -0.98
CA LEU A 359 -23.75 -4.58 -0.26
C LEU A 359 -23.87 -5.97 0.40
N ARG A 360 -23.19 -6.99 -0.13
CA ARG A 360 -23.06 -8.30 0.53
C ARG A 360 -22.27 -8.16 1.83
N GLY A 361 -21.10 -7.55 1.79
CA GLY A 361 -20.26 -7.35 2.98
C GLY A 361 -20.91 -6.44 4.05
N LEU A 362 -21.70 -5.45 3.64
CA LEU A 362 -22.45 -4.61 4.59
C LEU A 362 -23.67 -5.34 5.21
N ASN A 363 -23.92 -6.60 4.86
CA ASN A 363 -25.14 -7.35 5.20
C ASN A 363 -26.43 -6.61 4.79
N LEU A 364 -26.34 -5.80 3.74
CA LEU A 364 -27.45 -5.03 3.17
C LEU A 364 -28.20 -5.81 2.08
N SER A 365 -27.79 -7.04 1.76
CA SER A 365 -28.44 -7.84 0.71
C SER A 365 -29.63 -8.65 1.21
N ASP A 366 -29.63 -9.00 2.51
CA ASP A 366 -30.64 -9.81 3.18
C ASP A 366 -31.17 -9.08 4.42
N SER A 367 -32.45 -8.71 4.38
CA SER A 367 -33.18 -7.88 5.36
C SER A 367 -33.35 -8.50 6.77
N THR A 368 -32.44 -9.34 7.27
CA THR A 368 -32.63 -10.10 8.52
C THR A 368 -31.58 -9.87 9.61
N ALA A 369 -30.50 -9.12 9.36
CA ALA A 369 -29.45 -8.89 10.37
C ALA A 369 -29.53 -7.50 11.02
N ALA A 370 -29.59 -7.47 12.35
CA ALA A 370 -29.66 -6.28 13.20
C ALA A 370 -28.31 -5.55 13.37
N ALA A 371 -27.57 -5.34 12.28
CA ALA A 371 -26.43 -4.43 12.29
C ALA A 371 -26.94 -2.99 12.06
N PRO A 372 -26.46 -1.98 12.80
CA PRO A 372 -26.81 -0.59 12.51
C PRO A 372 -26.35 -0.24 11.09
N LEU A 373 -27.32 0.16 10.26
CA LEU A 373 -27.10 0.48 8.84
C LEU A 373 -26.52 1.90 8.71
N PRO A 374 -25.75 2.20 7.64
CA PRO A 374 -25.41 3.58 7.28
C PRO A 374 -26.65 4.47 7.22
N ASP A 375 -26.54 5.72 7.66
CA ASP A 375 -27.59 6.75 7.50
C ASP A 375 -28.04 6.86 6.04
N SER A 376 -27.09 6.74 5.11
CA SER A 376 -27.38 6.55 3.69
C SER A 376 -26.16 6.02 2.93
N VAL A 377 -26.40 5.12 1.98
CA VAL A 377 -25.40 4.71 0.98
C VAL A 377 -25.68 5.46 -0.31
N LEU A 378 -24.69 6.20 -0.78
CA LEU A 378 -24.74 6.99 -2.00
C LEU A 378 -23.79 6.37 -3.03
N ALA A 379 -24.32 5.82 -4.11
CA ALA A 379 -23.51 5.10 -5.09
C ALA A 379 -23.62 5.74 -6.49
N VAL A 380 -22.49 5.98 -7.13
CA VAL A 380 -22.39 6.32 -8.55
C VAL A 380 -21.82 5.11 -9.27
N VAL A 381 -22.57 4.52 -10.20
CA VAL A 381 -22.26 3.19 -10.72
C VAL A 381 -22.29 3.10 -12.23
N THR A 382 -21.53 2.14 -12.74
CA THR A 382 -21.70 1.45 -14.02
C THR A 382 -21.76 -0.05 -13.74
N GLU A 383 -21.84 -0.91 -14.76
CA GLU A 383 -21.75 -2.36 -14.55
C GLU A 383 -20.43 -2.77 -13.84
N GLU A 384 -19.30 -2.18 -14.23
CA GLU A 384 -17.96 -2.60 -13.78
C GLU A 384 -17.31 -1.61 -12.81
N HIS A 385 -17.90 -0.45 -12.54
CA HIS A 385 -17.32 0.57 -11.65
C HIS A 385 -18.35 1.07 -10.65
N ALA A 386 -17.92 1.29 -9.40
CA ALA A 386 -18.70 1.98 -8.40
C ALA A 386 -17.83 2.94 -7.59
N THR A 387 -18.31 4.17 -7.42
CA THR A 387 -17.90 5.10 -6.37
C THR A 387 -19.01 5.12 -5.32
N VAL A 388 -18.70 4.77 -4.08
CA VAL A 388 -19.68 4.65 -3.00
C VAL A 388 -19.26 5.51 -1.82
N LEU A 389 -20.18 6.36 -1.35
CA LEU A 389 -20.07 7.06 -0.09
C LEU A 389 -20.95 6.39 0.96
N LEU A 390 -20.34 6.15 2.12
CA LEU A 390 -20.98 5.53 3.27
C LEU A 390 -21.23 6.59 4.34
N ARG A 391 -22.42 7.23 4.32
CA ARG A 391 -22.74 8.25 5.32
C ARG A 391 -23.22 7.62 6.61
N GLY A 392 -22.72 8.11 7.75
CA GLY A 392 -23.10 7.63 9.09
C GLY A 392 -22.30 6.41 9.57
N LEU A 393 -21.52 5.75 8.69
CA LEU A 393 -20.53 4.75 9.11
C LEU A 393 -19.23 5.48 9.45
N ALA A 394 -19.10 5.86 10.71
CA ALA A 394 -17.88 6.45 11.21
C ALA A 394 -16.70 5.49 10.94
N GLY A 395 -15.66 6.03 10.27
CA GLY A 395 -14.45 5.29 9.97
C GLY A 395 -14.19 5.03 8.49
N CYS A 396 -15.19 4.79 7.62
CA CYS A 396 -15.00 4.55 6.18
C CYS A 396 -15.95 5.44 5.36
N GLU A 397 -15.41 6.38 4.60
CA GLU A 397 -16.21 7.44 3.98
C GLU A 397 -16.41 7.26 2.47
N LEU A 398 -15.37 6.79 1.78
CA LEU A 398 -15.32 6.64 0.33
C LEU A 398 -14.71 5.30 -0.05
N ILE A 399 -15.38 4.59 -0.95
CA ILE A 399 -14.87 3.40 -1.62
C ILE A 399 -15.04 3.59 -3.13
N ASP A 400 -13.97 3.37 -3.90
CA ASP A 400 -14.01 3.38 -5.36
C ASP A 400 -13.38 2.09 -5.89
N SER A 401 -14.10 1.37 -6.75
CA SER A 401 -13.63 0.10 -7.27
C SER A 401 -14.04 -0.12 -8.73
N PHE A 402 -13.12 -0.72 -9.49
CA PHE A 402 -13.37 -1.25 -10.82
C PHE A 402 -13.21 -2.77 -10.80
N VAL A 403 -14.22 -3.49 -11.28
CA VAL A 403 -14.30 -4.95 -11.29
C VAL A 403 -14.77 -5.43 -12.66
N GLY A 404 -13.80 -5.72 -13.52
CA GLY A 404 -13.96 -6.24 -14.86
C GLY A 404 -13.28 -7.58 -15.08
N ALA A 405 -13.37 -8.07 -16.32
CA ALA A 405 -12.79 -9.35 -16.72
C ALA A 405 -11.24 -9.35 -16.75
N SER A 406 -10.62 -8.18 -16.99
CA SER A 406 -9.17 -8.05 -17.04
C SER A 406 -8.59 -7.68 -15.68
N ARG A 407 -7.73 -8.56 -15.13
CA ARG A 407 -7.05 -8.35 -13.84
C ARG A 407 -6.32 -7.00 -13.76
N ASP A 408 -5.69 -6.56 -14.85
CA ASP A 408 -4.87 -5.33 -14.86
C ASP A 408 -5.70 -4.05 -14.74
N SER A 409 -7.01 -4.14 -14.99
CA SER A 409 -7.94 -3.01 -14.84
C SER A 409 -8.59 -2.96 -13.47
N ASN A 410 -8.54 -4.07 -12.72
CA ASN A 410 -9.24 -4.20 -11.46
C ASN A 410 -8.48 -3.50 -10.35
N TYR A 411 -9.21 -2.75 -9.55
CA TYR A 411 -8.67 -2.11 -8.36
C TYR A 411 -9.75 -1.87 -7.30
N LEU A 412 -9.29 -1.69 -6.08
CA LEU A 412 -10.04 -1.23 -4.94
C LEU A 412 -9.28 -0.08 -4.29
N TYR A 413 -9.96 1.03 -4.10
CA TYR A 413 -9.52 2.15 -3.31
C TYR A 413 -10.54 2.39 -2.19
N CYS A 414 -10.05 2.67 -0.98
CA CYS A 414 -10.89 2.97 0.17
C CYS A 414 -10.23 4.04 1.03
N GLN A 415 -11.05 4.94 1.58
CA GLN A 415 -10.63 6.04 2.45
C GLN A 415 -11.33 5.93 3.80
N PHE A 416 -10.52 5.99 4.84
CA PHE A 416 -10.88 5.88 6.24
C PHE A 416 -10.45 7.13 7.01
N ALA A 417 -10.98 7.28 8.23
CA ALA A 417 -10.54 8.27 9.21
C ALA A 417 -9.00 8.18 9.44
N PRO A 418 -8.33 9.28 9.82
CA PRO A 418 -6.88 9.35 9.90
C PRO A 418 -6.29 8.35 10.91
N GLY A 419 -5.13 7.77 10.60
CA GLY A 419 -4.34 6.95 11.54
C GLY A 419 -3.33 7.78 12.36
N GLY A 420 -2.95 7.35 13.57
CA GLY A 420 -1.93 8.06 14.38
C GLY A 420 -1.92 7.74 15.88
N ASP A 421 -1.28 8.60 16.69
CA ASP A 421 -1.10 8.43 18.16
C ASP A 421 -2.42 8.15 18.92
N LEU A 422 -2.36 7.26 19.92
CA LEU A 422 -3.43 6.40 20.43
C LEU A 422 -4.49 7.06 21.33
N THR A 423 -4.58 8.38 21.35
CA THR A 423 -5.33 9.09 22.38
C THR A 423 -6.79 9.40 22.00
N GLU A 424 -7.16 9.29 20.72
CA GLU A 424 -8.50 9.65 20.24
C GLU A 424 -9.15 8.58 19.33
N PRO A 425 -10.48 8.40 19.39
CA PRO A 425 -11.21 7.42 18.58
C PRO A 425 -10.93 7.45 17.07
N PRO A 426 -10.80 8.60 16.38
CA PRO A 426 -10.48 8.61 14.95
C PRO A 426 -9.13 7.96 14.63
N ARG A 427 -8.12 8.18 15.46
CA ARG A 427 -6.78 7.61 15.27
C ARG A 427 -6.75 6.11 15.51
N LEU A 428 -7.53 5.62 16.47
CA LEU A 428 -7.74 4.18 16.70
C LEU A 428 -8.49 3.52 15.53
N ARG A 429 -9.49 4.19 14.94
CA ARG A 429 -10.18 3.72 13.71
C ARG A 429 -9.19 3.56 12.56
N GLY A 430 -8.47 4.63 12.24
CA GLY A 430 -7.50 4.63 11.15
C GLY A 430 -6.46 3.54 11.38
N ARG A 431 -5.91 3.44 12.59
CA ARG A 431 -4.96 2.38 12.93
C ARG A 431 -5.50 0.96 12.75
N PHE A 432 -6.70 0.68 13.29
CA PHE A 432 -7.31 -0.65 13.14
C PHE A 432 -7.56 -0.98 11.66
N ALA A 433 -8.11 -0.02 10.90
CA ALA A 433 -8.33 -0.18 9.47
C ALA A 433 -7.03 -0.40 8.71
N GLY A 434 -5.98 0.40 8.99
CA GLY A 434 -4.67 0.27 8.39
C GLY A 434 -4.03 -1.10 8.64
N GLU A 435 -4.05 -1.58 9.89
CA GLU A 435 -3.50 -2.90 10.22
C GLU A 435 -4.26 -4.05 9.51
N VAL A 436 -5.60 -3.96 9.39
CA VAL A 436 -6.40 -4.93 8.61
C VAL A 436 -6.08 -4.85 7.11
N LEU A 437 -6.06 -3.65 6.54
CA LEU A 437 -5.79 -3.42 5.12
C LEU A 437 -4.40 -3.91 4.72
N THR A 438 -3.38 -3.67 5.54
CA THR A 438 -2.04 -4.22 5.36
C THR A 438 -2.06 -5.76 5.35
N GLY A 439 -2.82 -6.39 6.26
CA GLY A 439 -3.01 -7.85 6.26
C GLY A 439 -3.67 -8.39 4.98
N LEU A 440 -4.47 -7.57 4.32
CA LEU A 440 -5.14 -7.84 3.05
C LEU A 440 -4.31 -7.43 1.80
N ASP A 441 -3.01 -7.11 1.96
CA ASP A 441 -2.07 -6.60 0.94
C ASP A 441 -2.40 -5.24 0.31
N PHE A 442 -3.23 -4.43 0.96
CA PHE A 442 -3.37 -3.06 0.48
C PHE A 442 -2.06 -2.31 0.69
N ALA A 443 -1.68 -1.50 -0.29
CA ALA A 443 -0.74 -0.40 -0.06
C ALA A 443 -1.48 0.64 0.80
N VAL A 444 -1.04 0.79 2.05
CA VAL A 444 -1.70 1.66 3.02
C VAL A 444 -0.96 2.98 3.09
N THR A 445 -1.70 4.07 3.00
CA THR A 445 -1.15 5.43 3.02
C THR A 445 -1.79 6.24 4.12
N HIS A 446 -0.93 6.84 4.93
CA HIS A 446 -1.27 7.71 6.04
C HIS A 446 -1.01 9.15 5.66
N THR A 447 -2.03 9.98 5.83
CA THR A 447 -1.96 11.43 5.65
C THR A 447 -2.68 12.13 6.81
N PRO A 448 -2.56 13.47 6.97
CA PRO A 448 -3.07 14.15 8.16
C PRO A 448 -4.58 14.01 8.37
N GLY A 449 -5.37 13.98 7.30
CA GLY A 449 -6.83 13.91 7.38
C GLY A 449 -7.41 12.54 7.04
N ALA A 450 -6.63 11.59 6.52
CA ALA A 450 -7.15 10.29 6.14
C ALA A 450 -6.13 9.14 6.24
N LEU A 451 -6.68 7.93 6.32
CA LEU A 451 -5.98 6.72 5.95
C LEU A 451 -6.60 6.19 4.65
N SER A 452 -5.78 5.73 3.71
CA SER A 452 -6.27 5.14 2.47
C SER A 452 -5.62 3.80 2.19
N GLY A 453 -6.37 2.90 1.57
CA GLY A 453 -5.87 1.63 1.05
C GLY A 453 -6.03 1.56 -0.46
N TRP A 454 -4.97 1.12 -1.14
CA TRP A 454 -4.99 0.78 -2.56
C TRP A 454 -4.64 -0.69 -2.79
N LEU A 455 -5.44 -1.38 -3.61
CA LEU A 455 -5.16 -2.73 -4.06
C LEU A 455 -5.53 -2.85 -5.54
N GLY A 456 -4.62 -3.38 -6.37
CA GLY A 456 -4.82 -3.51 -7.81
C GLY A 456 -4.33 -4.85 -8.35
N GLY A 457 -4.78 -5.21 -9.55
CA GLY A 457 -4.22 -6.35 -10.28
C GLY A 457 -4.81 -7.72 -9.92
N LEU A 458 -5.90 -7.77 -9.16
CA LEU A 458 -6.56 -9.02 -8.77
C LEU A 458 -7.55 -9.53 -9.84
N PRO A 459 -7.73 -10.86 -9.96
CA PRO A 459 -8.84 -11.44 -10.72
C PRO A 459 -10.20 -10.92 -10.24
N GLN A 460 -11.21 -10.98 -11.12
CA GLN A 460 -12.55 -10.46 -10.82
C GLN A 460 -13.12 -11.00 -9.50
N ALA A 461 -13.13 -12.33 -9.33
CA ALA A 461 -13.69 -12.98 -8.14
C ALA A 461 -12.98 -12.55 -6.85
N GLU A 462 -11.64 -12.53 -6.86
CA GLU A 462 -10.84 -12.07 -5.70
C GLU A 462 -11.05 -10.59 -5.42
N THR A 463 -11.26 -9.75 -6.45
CA THR A 463 -11.56 -8.33 -6.25
C THR A 463 -12.92 -8.14 -5.57
N GLU A 464 -13.94 -8.92 -5.98
CA GLU A 464 -15.26 -8.92 -5.32
C GLU A 464 -15.16 -9.39 -3.86
N GLU A 465 -14.41 -10.46 -3.59
CA GLU A 465 -14.16 -10.97 -2.23
C GLU A 465 -13.46 -9.92 -1.36
N ARG A 466 -12.41 -9.25 -1.85
CA ARG A 466 -11.75 -8.18 -1.09
C ARG A 466 -12.66 -7.00 -0.83
N LEU A 467 -13.56 -6.67 -1.76
CA LEU A 467 -14.55 -5.63 -1.56
C LEU A 467 -15.58 -5.98 -0.49
N GLU A 468 -15.99 -7.26 -0.40
CA GLU A 468 -16.84 -7.76 0.69
C GLU A 468 -16.15 -7.63 2.05
N ILE A 469 -14.86 -8.00 2.14
CA ILE A 469 -14.10 -7.90 3.40
C ILE A 469 -13.93 -6.43 3.83
N VAL A 470 -13.65 -5.51 2.89
CA VAL A 470 -13.56 -4.07 3.19
C VAL A 470 -14.91 -3.53 3.69
N ALA A 471 -16.02 -4.01 3.16
CA ALA A 471 -17.35 -3.67 3.67
C ALA A 471 -17.58 -4.23 5.09
N HIS A 472 -17.16 -5.47 5.39
CA HIS A 472 -17.18 -6.00 6.76
C HIS A 472 -16.34 -5.16 7.73
N LEU A 473 -15.18 -4.67 7.28
CA LEU A 473 -14.33 -3.78 8.06
C LEU A 473 -15.05 -2.46 8.39
N ALA A 474 -15.72 -1.85 7.40
CA ALA A 474 -16.52 -0.64 7.62
C ALA A 474 -17.65 -0.87 8.64
N SER A 475 -18.35 -2.00 8.56
CA SER A 475 -19.38 -2.38 9.55
C SER A 475 -18.79 -2.63 10.94
N ALA A 476 -17.63 -3.28 11.04
CA ALA A 476 -16.96 -3.55 12.31
C ALA A 476 -16.53 -2.25 13.02
N LEU A 477 -15.96 -1.30 12.28
CA LEU A 477 -15.58 0.02 12.79
C LEU A 477 -16.80 0.76 13.38
N HIS A 478 -17.91 0.77 12.64
CA HIS A 478 -19.13 1.41 13.10
C HIS A 478 -19.73 0.73 14.35
N ALA A 479 -19.67 -0.60 14.43
CA ALA A 479 -20.11 -1.32 15.62
C ALA A 479 -19.30 -0.92 16.87
N VAL A 480 -17.97 -0.78 16.72
CA VAL A 480 -17.09 -0.30 17.80
C VAL A 480 -17.44 1.14 18.19
N ASP A 481 -17.78 2.00 17.23
CA ASP A 481 -18.24 3.36 17.52
C ASP A 481 -19.51 3.43 18.35
N ALA A 482 -20.45 2.52 18.11
CA ALA A 482 -21.67 2.43 18.88
C ALA A 482 -21.42 1.94 20.33
N THR A 483 -20.42 1.07 20.53
CA THR A 483 -20.09 0.50 21.85
C THR A 483 -19.02 1.26 22.63
N GLY A 484 -18.22 2.09 21.95
CA GLY A 484 -17.09 2.83 22.49
C GLY A 484 -15.72 2.17 22.27
N TRP A 485 -14.67 2.99 22.23
CA TRP A 485 -13.27 2.58 21.99
C TRP A 485 -12.46 2.26 23.26
N HIS A 486 -13.10 2.33 24.43
CA HIS A 486 -12.41 2.09 25.70
C HIS A 486 -11.94 0.64 25.80
N GLY A 487 -10.62 0.45 25.98
CA GLY A 487 -10.02 -0.88 26.03
C GLY A 487 -9.89 -1.57 24.66
N PHE A 488 -10.18 -0.87 23.55
CA PHE A 488 -9.99 -1.42 22.22
C PHE A 488 -8.49 -1.55 21.90
N SER A 489 -8.05 -2.76 21.58
CA SER A 489 -6.67 -3.07 21.21
C SER A 489 -6.62 -3.57 19.76
N PRO A 490 -6.07 -2.79 18.80
CA PRO A 490 -5.87 -3.26 17.43
C PRO A 490 -5.10 -4.59 17.37
N ALA A 491 -4.11 -4.78 18.25
CA ALA A 491 -3.31 -6.00 18.33
C ALA A 491 -4.14 -7.27 18.63
N GLU A 492 -5.25 -7.14 19.35
CA GLU A 492 -6.16 -8.27 19.62
C GLU A 492 -7.27 -8.41 18.56
N GLN A 493 -7.72 -7.29 18.01
CA GLN A 493 -8.89 -7.23 17.15
C GLN A 493 -8.56 -7.53 15.69
N VAL A 494 -7.36 -7.17 15.21
CA VAL A 494 -6.93 -7.43 13.83
C VAL A 494 -6.86 -8.95 13.57
N PRO A 495 -6.20 -9.79 14.39
CA PRO A 495 -6.19 -11.23 14.15
C PRO A 495 -7.59 -11.86 14.21
N ARG A 496 -8.46 -11.39 15.10
CA ARG A 496 -9.86 -11.86 15.19
C ARG A 496 -10.65 -11.52 13.94
N PHE A 497 -10.51 -10.30 13.42
CA PHE A 497 -11.15 -9.88 12.19
C PHE A 497 -10.65 -10.72 11.01
N MET A 498 -9.33 -10.87 10.88
CA MET A 498 -8.73 -11.67 9.80
C MET A 498 -9.22 -13.13 9.87
N ALA A 499 -9.16 -13.78 11.03
CA ALA A 499 -9.63 -15.17 11.19
C ALA A 499 -11.12 -15.39 10.87
N GLN A 500 -11.93 -14.34 10.89
CA GLN A 500 -13.36 -14.43 10.58
C GLN A 500 -13.65 -14.24 9.08
N TYR A 501 -12.87 -13.42 8.39
CA TYR A 501 -13.19 -12.95 7.03
C TYR A 501 -12.14 -13.28 5.96
N THR A 502 -11.02 -13.90 6.33
CA THR A 502 -9.97 -14.41 5.42
C THR A 502 -9.69 -15.87 5.71
#